data_AF-A0A832WSV7-F1
#
_entry.id   AF-A0A832WSV7-F1
#
_cell.length_a   1.000
_cell.length_b   1.000
_cell.length_c   1.000
_cell.angle_alpha   90.00
_cell.angle_beta   90.00
_cell.angle_gamma   90.00
#
_symmetry.space_group_name_H-M   'P 1'
#
loop_
_entity.id
_entity.type
_entity.pdbx_description
1 polymer ?
#
loop_
_entity_poly.entity_id
_entity_poly.type
_entity_poly.pdbx_seq_one_letter_code
_entity_poly.pdbx_strand_id
1 'polypeptide(L)' 'MPDVTFIGKTGDELRFKAISGEDSGIPLLRALSDSGLKVQSVVIRQPTLDDVFLSLIGDQDETVAFDHHRFRTMLRRRA' A
#
# COMPACT_ATOMS: atom_id res chain seq x y z
N MET A 1 -5.36 -16.40 1.38
CA MET A 1 -4.04 -15.75 1.40
C MET A 1 -3.99 -14.86 2.64
N PRO A 2 -3.01 -15.04 3.55
CA PRO A 2 -3.05 -14.36 4.84
C PRO A 2 -2.73 -12.86 4.80
N ASP A 3 -2.01 -12.37 3.78
CA ASP A 3 -1.43 -11.01 3.82
C ASP A 3 -2.03 -10.02 2.81
N VAL A 4 -3.23 -10.30 2.27
CA VAL A 4 -3.91 -9.45 1.28
C VAL A 4 -5.30 -9.05 1.74
N THR A 5 -5.57 -7.75 1.75
CA THR A 5 -6.85 -7.17 2.15
C THR A 5 -7.45 -6.39 0.98
N PHE A 6 -8.70 -6.64 0.65
CA PHE A 6 -9.42 -5.83 -0.34
C PHE A 6 -9.68 -4.43 0.20
N ILE A 7 -9.39 -3.39 -0.59
CA ILE A 7 -9.53 -1.98 -0.17
C ILE A 7 -10.49 -1.17 -1.05
N GLY A 8 -10.92 -1.71 -2.20
CA GLY A 8 -11.94 -1.05 -3.00
C GLY A 8 -11.98 -1.50 -4.46
N LYS A 9 -13.04 -1.08 -5.13
CA LYS A 9 -13.26 -1.29 -6.56
C LYS A 9 -13.58 0.04 -7.22
N THR A 10 -13.03 0.30 -8.41
CA THR A 10 -13.36 1.47 -9.22
C THR A 10 -13.52 1.03 -10.67
N GLY A 11 -14.76 1.03 -11.17
CA GLY A 11 -15.07 0.44 -12.47
C GLY A 11 -14.68 -1.05 -12.48
N ASP A 12 -13.78 -1.42 -13.39
CA ASP A 12 -13.24 -2.78 -13.52
C ASP A 12 -11.92 -3.00 -12.76
N GLU A 13 -11.42 -1.98 -12.06
CA GLU A 13 -10.20 -2.07 -11.26
C GLU A 13 -10.53 -2.55 -9.83
N LEU A 14 -9.88 -3.63 -9.42
CA LEU A 14 -9.90 -4.13 -8.04
C LEU A 14 -8.61 -3.73 -7.32
N ARG A 15 -8.73 -3.16 -6.13
CA ARG A 15 -7.60 -2.69 -5.32
C ARG A 15 -7.46 -3.53 -4.06
N PHE A 16 -6.23 -3.89 -3.78
CA PHE A 16 -5.85 -4.67 -2.62
C PHE A 16 -4.64 -4.05 -1.93
N LYS A 17 -4.61 -4.12 -0.61
CA LYS A 17 -3.45 -3.84 0.22
C LYS A 17 -2.75 -5.16 0.53
N ALA A 18 -1.44 -5.19 0.41
CA ALA A 18 -0.62 -6.34 0.76
C ALA A 18 0.59 -5.89 1.60
N ILE A 19 1.12 -6.79 2.43
CA ILE A 19 2.39 -6.54 3.13
C ILE A 19 3.54 -6.48 2.10
N SER A 20 3.55 -7.42 1.16
CA SER A 20 4.47 -7.46 0.01
C SER A 20 3.67 -7.69 -1.26
N GLY A 21 3.65 -6.67 -2.13
CA GLY A 21 2.99 -6.78 -3.43
C GLY A 21 3.71 -7.73 -4.38
N GLU A 22 5.02 -7.87 -4.24
CA GLU A 22 5.85 -8.78 -5.04
C GLU A 22 5.52 -10.25 -4.72
N ASP A 23 5.44 -10.59 -3.44
CA ASP A 23 5.14 -11.96 -3.00
C ASP A 23 3.65 -12.31 -3.19
N SER A 24 2.77 -11.32 -3.00
CA SER A 24 1.32 -11.54 -3.02
C SER A 24 0.68 -11.35 -4.39
N GLY A 25 1.35 -10.66 -5.33
CA GLY A 25 0.77 -10.30 -6.62
C GLY A 25 0.42 -11.51 -7.48
N ILE A 26 1.36 -12.45 -7.64
CA ILE A 26 1.15 -13.65 -8.47
C ILE A 26 0.10 -14.60 -7.86
N PRO A 27 0.14 -14.93 -6.55
CA PRO A 27 -0.90 -15.74 -5.95
C PRO A 27 -2.29 -15.11 -6.04
N LEU A 28 -2.40 -13.78 -5.88
CA LEU A 28 -3.66 -13.06 -6.03
C LEU A 28 -4.18 -13.13 -7.47
N LEU A 29 -3.32 -12.92 -8.46
CA LEU A 29 -3.67 -13.03 -9.88
C LEU A 29 -4.23 -14.42 -10.23
N ARG A 30 -3.61 -15.48 -9.71
CA ARG A 30 -4.11 -16.85 -9.90
C ARG A 30 -5.47 -17.03 -9.26
N ALA A 31 -5.65 -16.62 -8.00
CA ALA A 31 -6.93 -16.73 -7.30
C ALA A 31 -8.07 -15.98 -8.04
N LEU A 32 -7.79 -14.80 -8.60
CA LEU A 32 -8.75 -14.07 -9.40
C LEU A 32 -9.07 -14.83 -10.71
N SER A 33 -8.06 -15.37 -11.38
CA SER A 33 -8.23 -16.15 -12.61
C SER A 33 -9.04 -17.43 -12.38
N ASP A 34 -8.75 -18.16 -11.30
CA ASP A 34 -9.45 -19.38 -10.89
C ASP A 34 -10.92 -19.10 -10.52
N SER A 35 -11.23 -17.87 -10.08
CA SER A 35 -12.61 -17.42 -9.85
C SER A 35 -13.36 -17.02 -11.14
N GLY A 36 -12.71 -17.14 -12.31
CA GLY A 36 -13.29 -16.85 -13.62
C GLY A 36 -13.07 -15.42 -14.11
N LEU A 37 -12.26 -14.61 -13.41
CA LEU A 37 -11.94 -13.25 -13.84
C LEU A 37 -10.81 -13.26 -14.87
N LYS A 38 -11.00 -12.54 -15.99
CA LYS A 38 -9.94 -12.30 -16.96
C LYS A 38 -9.17 -11.03 -16.59
N VAL A 39 -8.04 -11.20 -15.91
CA VAL A 39 -7.18 -10.06 -15.51
C VAL A 39 -6.36 -9.59 -16.71
N GLN A 40 -6.52 -8.33 -17.10
CA GLN A 40 -5.80 -7.74 -18.23
C GLN A 40 -4.45 -7.13 -17.85
N SER A 41 -4.36 -6.56 -16.64
CA SER A 41 -3.15 -5.94 -16.13
C SER A 41 -3.10 -6.03 -14.61
N VAL A 42 -1.87 -6.00 -14.08
CA VAL A 42 -1.60 -5.93 -12.64
C VAL A 42 -0.57 -4.84 -12.43
N VAL A 43 -0.83 -3.95 -11.46
CA VAL A 43 0.09 -2.89 -11.06
C VAL A 43 0.35 -3.05 -9.58
N ILE A 44 1.62 -3.28 -9.23
CA ILE A 44 2.08 -3.24 -7.84
C ILE A 44 2.57 -1.81 -7.58
N ARG A 45 1.93 -1.12 -6.65
CA ARG A 45 2.37 0.21 -6.20
C ARG A 45 3.09 0.06 -4.87
N GLN A 46 4.36 0.47 -4.84
CA GLN A 46 5.05 0.69 -3.58
C GLN A 46 4.61 2.04 -3.00
N PRO A 47 4.39 2.15 -1.67
CA PRO A 47 4.06 3.43 -1.06
C PRO A 47 5.19 4.43 -1.29
N THR A 48 4.84 5.66 -1.66
CA THR A 48 5.81 6.75 -1.79
C THR A 48 6.18 7.29 -0.40
N LEU A 49 7.24 8.10 -0.32
CA LEU A 49 7.58 8.81 0.91
C LEU A 49 6.43 9.73 1.36
N ASP A 50 5.74 10.36 0.42
CA ASP A 50 4.60 11.24 0.71
C ASP A 50 3.42 10.44 1.28
N ASP A 51 3.14 9.24 0.74
CA ASP A 51 2.09 8.36 1.28
C ASP A 51 2.41 7.92 2.73
N VAL A 52 3.68 7.59 2.99
CA VAL A 52 4.15 7.24 4.34
C VAL A 52 4.07 8.44 5.27
N PHE A 53 4.48 9.61 4.80
CA PHE A 53 4.42 10.86 5.54
C PHE A 53 2.97 11.21 5.92
N LEU A 54 2.05 11.20 4.96
CA LEU A 54 0.63 11.47 5.18
C LEU A 54 0.02 10.46 6.16
N SER A 55 0.35 9.17 6.02
CA SER A 55 -0.12 8.15 6.96
C SER A 55 0.38 8.36 8.39
N LEU A 56 1.59 8.90 8.58
CA LEU A 56 2.15 9.17 9.92
C LEU A 56 1.63 10.47 10.54
N ILE A 57 1.13 11.39 9.72
CA ILE A 57 0.57 12.67 10.18
C ILE A 57 -0.92 12.56 10.42
N GLY A 58 -1.65 11.80 9.61
CA GLY A 58 -3.08 11.55 9.82
C GLY A 58 -3.39 10.79 11.12
N ASP A 59 -2.38 10.14 11.71
CA ASP A 59 -2.46 9.45 13.01
C ASP A 59 -2.00 10.33 14.19
N GLN A 60 -1.47 11.54 13.92
CA GLN A 60 -1.19 12.54 14.94
C GLN A 60 -2.41 13.46 15.06
N ASP A 61 -3.19 13.23 16.12
CA ASP A 61 -4.29 14.11 16.56
C ASP A 61 -3.95 15.60 16.33
N GLU A 62 -4.97 16.35 15.88
CA GLU A 62 -5.01 17.72 15.33
C GLU A 62 -4.28 18.87 16.07
N THR A 63 -3.35 18.63 17.00
CA THR A 63 -2.78 19.67 17.88
C THR A 63 -1.26 19.76 17.94
N VAL A 64 -0.50 18.92 17.21
CA VAL A 64 0.97 18.98 17.24
C VAL A 64 1.53 19.42 15.89
N ALA A 65 2.17 20.59 15.86
CA ALA A 65 2.89 21.09 14.70
C ALA A 65 3.92 20.04 14.22
N PHE A 66 3.91 19.77 12.92
CA PHE A 66 4.74 18.75 12.29
C PHE A 66 6.23 18.87 12.63
N ASP A 67 6.81 17.88 13.34
CA ASP A 67 8.23 17.87 13.71
C ASP A 67 9.12 17.43 12.54
N HIS A 68 9.57 18.43 11.79
CA HIS A 68 10.50 18.30 10.65
C HIS A 68 11.84 17.63 11.04
N HIS A 69 12.32 17.82 12.27
CA HIS A 69 13.61 17.32 12.71
C HIS A 69 13.57 15.81 12.96
N ARG A 70 12.49 15.32 13.59
CA ARG A 70 12.28 13.88 13.83
C ARG A 70 12.17 13.10 12.51
N PHE A 71 11.48 13.65 11.51
CA PHE A 71 11.36 13.03 10.19
C PHE A 71 12.72 12.89 9.47
N ARG A 72 13.52 13.96 9.43
CA ARG A 72 14.87 13.92 8.85
C ARG A 72 15.78 12.89 9.51
N THR A 73 15.62 12.71 10.82
CA THR A 73 16.41 11.73 11.59
C THR A 73 16.04 10.29 11.23
N MET A 74 14.75 10.00 10.98
CA MET A 74 14.31 8.66 10.55
C MET A 74 14.85 8.28 9.17
N LEU A 75 14.81 9.20 8.20
CA LEU A 75 15.33 8.96 6.84
C LEU A 75 16.83 8.67 6.84
N ARG A 76 17.59 9.35 7.71
CA ARG A 76 19.05 9.23 7.78
C ARG A 76 19.54 7.92 8.42
N ARG A 77 18.69 7.20 9.15
CA ARG A 77 19.04 5.92 9.81
C ARG A 77 18.89 4.69 8.92
N ARG A 78 18.37 4.84 7.69
CA ARG A 78 18.19 3.76 6.72
C ARG A 78 19.23 3.74 5.59
N ALA A 79 20.24 4.61 5.66
CA ALA A 79 21.36 4.66 4.72
C ALA A 79 22.59 3.93 5.29
#